data_AF-A0A849T659-F1
#
_entry.id   AF-A0A849T659-F1
#
_cell.length_a   1.000
_cell.length_b   1.000
_cell.length_c   1.000
_cell.angle_alpha   90.00
_cell.angle_beta   90.00
_cell.angle_gamma   90.00
#
_symmetry.space_group_name_H-M   'P 1'
#
loop_
_entity.id
_entity.type
_entity.pdbx_description
1 polymer ?
#
loop_
_entity_poly.entity_id
_entity_poly.type
_entity_poly.pdbx_seq_one_letter_code
_entity_poly.pdbx_strand_id
1 'polypeptide(L)'
;MQKIKENRFFGMILSFALLLFGLFIPLYKNKPSNVYLIALAGIFLICSLFFAEILTKPRAKWIILGEKLGALNTRIIFTIIYLTVFLSVRLFFKLIKRDRLKMNWKKYPSTYQEKKEISLFSDPF
;
A
#
# COMPACT_ATOMS: atom_id res chain seq x y z
N MET A 1 -15.27 28.77 -14.02
CA MET A 1 -16.52 28.22 -13.43
C MET A 1 -16.36 26.85 -12.75
N GLN A 2 -15.61 25.87 -13.32
CA GLN A 2 -15.45 24.53 -12.71
C GLN A 2 -14.80 24.55 -11.31
N LYS A 3 -13.72 25.32 -11.11
CA LYS A 3 -13.01 25.42 -9.82
C LYS A 3 -13.90 25.84 -8.63
N ILE A 4 -14.88 26.72 -8.86
CA ILE A 4 -15.80 27.18 -7.81
C ILE A 4 -16.76 26.06 -7.39
N LYS A 5 -17.26 25.27 -8.37
CA LYS A 5 -18.12 24.11 -8.09
C LYS A 5 -17.38 23.04 -7.28
N GLU A 6 -16.12 22.77 -7.62
CA GLU A 6 -15.29 21.81 -6.87
C GLU A 6 -15.03 22.26 -5.43
N ASN A 7 -14.81 23.56 -5.21
CA ASN A 7 -14.60 24.08 -3.85
C ASN A 7 -15.87 24.01 -3.01
N ARG A 8 -17.04 24.28 -3.61
CA ARG A 8 -18.34 24.09 -2.96
C ARG A 8 -18.56 22.64 -2.58
N PHE A 9 -18.26 21.72 -3.48
CA PHE A 9 -18.40 20.28 -3.21
C PHE A 9 -17.46 19.82 -2.09
N PHE A 10 -16.19 20.29 -2.10
CA PHE A 10 -15.24 20.04 -1.01
C PHE A 10 -15.77 20.54 0.34
N GLY A 11 -16.27 21.78 0.39
CA GLY A 11 -16.84 22.35 1.61
C GLY A 11 -18.09 21.62 2.09
N MET A 12 -18.97 21.17 1.17
CA MET A 12 -20.14 20.35 1.51
C MET A 12 -19.74 18.99 2.10
N ILE A 13 -18.79 18.28 1.47
CA ILE A 13 -18.27 17.00 1.98
C ILE A 13 -17.66 17.20 3.37
N LEU A 14 -16.87 18.25 3.56
CA LEU A 14 -16.21 18.53 4.83
C LEU A 14 -17.23 18.84 5.93
N SER A 15 -18.23 19.69 5.66
CA SER A 15 -19.33 19.95 6.61
C SER A 15 -20.10 18.69 6.96
N PHE A 16 -20.41 17.85 5.97
CA PHE A 16 -21.13 16.61 6.21
C PHE A 16 -20.31 15.62 7.06
N ALA A 17 -19.01 15.51 6.76
CA ALA A 17 -18.09 14.73 7.58
C ALA A 17 -18.03 15.27 9.02
N LEU A 18 -17.90 16.57 9.23
CA LEU A 18 -17.89 17.17 10.57
C LEU A 18 -19.22 16.95 11.31
N LEU A 19 -20.36 17.03 10.62
CA LEU A 19 -21.67 16.71 11.21
C LEU A 19 -21.75 15.24 11.63
N LEU A 20 -21.28 14.32 10.77
CA LEU A 20 -21.26 12.90 11.08
C LEU A 20 -20.37 12.62 12.29
N PHE A 21 -19.18 13.23 12.36
CA PHE A 21 -18.30 13.11 13.53
C PHE A 21 -18.88 13.80 14.78
N GLY A 22 -19.57 14.93 14.63
CA GLY A 22 -20.16 15.70 15.72
C GLY A 22 -21.41 15.08 16.33
N LEU A 23 -22.20 14.34 15.55
CA LEU A 23 -23.43 13.69 16.00
C LEU A 23 -23.24 12.18 16.27
N PHE A 24 -22.65 11.45 15.33
CA PHE A 24 -22.64 9.99 15.35
C PHE A 24 -21.66 9.38 16.36
N ILE A 25 -20.49 10.01 16.54
CA ILE A 25 -19.47 9.54 17.50
C ILE A 25 -19.89 9.71 18.96
N PRO A 26 -20.46 10.85 19.40
CA PRO A 26 -20.95 10.97 20.78
C PRO A 26 -22.13 10.03 21.06
N LEU A 27 -23.00 9.79 20.07
CA LEU A 27 -24.07 8.79 20.15
C LEU A 27 -23.53 7.39 20.47
N TYR A 28 -22.42 6.97 19.85
CA TYR A 28 -21.81 5.67 20.12
C TYR A 28 -21.09 5.57 21.49
N LYS A 29 -20.77 6.70 22.13
CA LYS A 29 -20.01 6.72 23.39
C LYS A 29 -20.82 7.21 24.60
N ASN A 30 -22.14 7.43 24.46
CA ASN A 30 -23.01 8.04 25.47
C ASN A 30 -22.40 9.31 26.09
N LYS A 31 -21.66 10.08 25.28
CA LYS A 31 -21.07 11.35 25.71
C LYS A 31 -21.92 12.52 25.21
N PRO A 32 -21.92 13.66 25.91
CA PRO A 32 -22.61 14.84 25.41
C PRO A 32 -22.09 15.19 24.01
N SER A 33 -23.03 15.53 23.12
CA SER A 33 -22.71 15.95 21.77
C SER A 33 -21.72 17.12 21.81
N ASN A 34 -20.69 17.06 20.97
CA ASN A 34 -19.67 18.10 20.98
C ASN A 34 -20.20 19.31 20.19
N VAL A 35 -20.87 20.22 20.91
CA VAL A 35 -21.50 21.43 20.36
C VAL A 35 -20.50 22.25 19.51
N TYR A 36 -19.22 22.24 19.88
CA TYR A 36 -18.16 22.90 19.11
C TYR A 36 -17.98 22.32 17.71
N LEU A 37 -18.07 20.99 17.53
CA LEU A 37 -17.95 20.35 16.22
C LEU A 37 -19.17 20.65 15.34
N ILE A 38 -20.36 20.66 15.93
CA ILE A 38 -21.61 20.97 15.21
C ILE A 38 -21.62 22.44 14.77
N ALA A 39 -21.23 23.35 15.67
CA ALA A 39 -21.09 24.76 15.34
C ALA A 39 -20.06 24.99 14.22
N LEU A 40 -18.91 24.32 14.30
CA LEU A 40 -17.88 24.37 13.27
C LEU A 40 -18.37 23.82 11.91
N ALA A 41 -19.15 22.74 11.93
CA ALA A 41 -19.77 22.18 10.72
C ALA A 41 -20.73 23.17 10.05
N GLY A 42 -21.56 23.87 10.84
CA GLY A 42 -22.48 24.90 10.37
C GLY A 42 -21.75 26.11 9.76
N ILE A 43 -20.68 26.59 10.42
CA ILE A 43 -19.83 27.66 9.89
C ILE A 43 -19.22 27.24 8.54
N PHE A 44 -18.69 26.02 8.44
CA PHE A 44 -18.14 25.52 7.19
C PHE A 44 -19.19 25.38 6.09
N LEU A 45 -20.44 25.07 6.45
CA LEU A 45 -21.54 24.88 5.49
C LEU A 45 -21.94 26.23 4.87
N ILE A 46 -22.10 27.23 5.73
CA ILE A 46 -22.37 28.62 5.33
C ILE A 46 -21.20 29.15 4.48
N CYS A 47 -19.95 28.94 4.93
CA CYS A 47 -18.77 29.38 4.20
C CYS A 47 -18.64 28.69 2.82
N SER A 48 -19.01 27.41 2.72
CA SER A 48 -19.05 26.68 1.45
C SER A 48 -20.07 27.26 0.47
N LEU A 49 -21.26 27.65 0.93
CA LEU A 49 -22.31 28.22 0.07
C LEU A 49 -21.97 29.63 -0.41
N PHE A 50 -21.56 30.51 0.51
CA PHE A 50 -21.41 31.95 0.24
C PHE A 50 -19.98 32.36 -0.15
N PHE A 51 -18.95 31.71 0.40
CA PHE A 51 -17.55 32.12 0.26
C PHE A 51 -16.63 30.98 -0.22
N ALA A 52 -17.08 30.23 -1.24
CA ALA A 52 -16.33 29.10 -1.81
C ALA A 52 -14.92 29.47 -2.35
N GLU A 53 -14.65 30.76 -2.63
CA GLU A 53 -13.32 31.23 -3.04
C GLU A 53 -12.30 31.21 -1.89
N ILE A 54 -12.72 31.44 -0.65
CA ILE A 54 -11.86 31.33 0.54
C ILE A 54 -11.42 29.88 0.75
N LEU A 55 -12.24 28.91 0.32
CA LEU A 55 -11.95 27.48 0.41
C LEU A 55 -10.90 27.00 -0.62
N THR A 56 -10.46 27.83 -1.57
CA THR A 56 -9.42 27.47 -2.57
C THR A 56 -8.11 27.04 -1.92
N LYS A 57 -7.57 27.88 -1.02
CA LYS A 57 -6.29 27.66 -0.33
C LYS A 57 -6.32 26.41 0.58
N PRO A 58 -7.30 26.22 1.48
CA PRO A 58 -7.36 25.03 2.31
C PRO A 58 -7.62 23.76 1.48
N ARG A 59 -8.43 23.82 0.41
CA ARG A 59 -8.60 22.67 -0.49
C ARG A 59 -7.29 22.25 -1.13
N ALA A 60 -6.48 23.19 -1.62
CA ALA A 60 -5.19 22.88 -2.24
C ALA A 60 -4.25 22.15 -1.25
N LYS A 61 -4.18 22.63 0.00
CA LYS A 61 -3.41 21.94 1.06
C LYS A 61 -3.96 20.54 1.35
N TRP A 62 -5.29 20.40 1.40
CA TRP A 62 -5.95 19.13 1.63
C TRP A 62 -5.65 18.10 0.53
N ILE A 63 -5.64 18.53 -0.73
CA ILE A 63 -5.30 17.66 -1.87
C ILE A 63 -3.87 17.16 -1.75
N ILE A 64 -2.90 18.03 -1.46
CA ILE A 64 -1.49 17.65 -1.28
C ILE A 64 -1.34 16.63 -0.13
N LEU A 65 -2.08 16.81 0.97
CA LEU A 65 -2.11 15.83 2.06
C LEU A 65 -2.70 14.50 1.60
N GLY A 66 -3.81 14.54 0.86
CA GLY A 66 -4.46 13.37 0.28
C GLY A 66 -3.56 12.60 -0.67
N GLU A 67 -2.78 13.29 -1.51
CA GLU A 67 -1.82 12.67 -2.41
C GLU A 67 -0.68 11.97 -1.65
N LYS A 68 -0.13 12.62 -0.62
CA LYS A 68 0.89 11.99 0.24
C LYS A 68 0.35 10.78 0.98
N LEU A 69 -0.87 10.87 1.51
CA LEU A 69 -1.57 9.76 2.15
C LEU A 69 -1.87 8.65 1.14
N GLY A 70 -2.24 8.99 -0.10
CA GLY A 70 -2.49 8.04 -1.18
C GLY A 70 -1.22 7.28 -1.58
N ALA A 71 -0.10 7.97 -1.69
CA ALA A 71 1.20 7.35 -1.96
C ALA A 71 1.62 6.40 -0.83
N LEU A 72 1.42 6.81 0.43
CA LEU A 72 1.69 5.97 1.59
C LEU A 72 0.76 4.75 1.62
N ASN A 73 -0.55 4.96 1.42
CA ASN A 73 -1.56 3.90 1.39
C ASN A 73 -1.24 2.88 0.30
N THR A 74 -0.86 3.33 -0.89
CA THR A 74 -0.45 2.46 -1.99
C THR A 74 0.74 1.58 -1.58
N ARG A 75 1.77 2.16 -0.95
CA ARG A 75 2.91 1.39 -0.44
C ARG A 75 2.51 0.40 0.66
N ILE A 76 1.63 0.79 1.58
CA ILE A 76 1.11 -0.08 2.64
C ILE A 76 0.33 -1.26 2.02
N ILE A 77 -0.63 -0.98 1.14
CA ILE A 77 -1.45 -1.99 0.48
C ILE A 77 -0.58 -2.99 -0.27
N PHE A 78 0.38 -2.52 -1.08
CA PHE A 78 1.29 -3.42 -1.78
C PHE A 78 2.17 -4.23 -0.84
N THR A 79 2.62 -3.66 0.28
CA THR A 79 3.40 -4.39 1.29
C THR A 79 2.56 -5.50 1.92
N ILE A 80 1.31 -5.22 2.28
CA ILE A 80 0.38 -6.21 2.83
C ILE A 80 0.11 -7.30 1.79
N ILE A 81 -0.21 -6.93 0.55
CA ILE A 81 -0.42 -7.91 -0.53
C ILE A 81 0.80 -8.79 -0.72
N TYR A 82 2.01 -8.22 -0.70
CA TYR A 82 3.26 -8.98 -0.79
C TYR A 82 3.40 -9.98 0.37
N LEU A 83 3.19 -9.54 1.60
CA LEU A 83 3.29 -10.38 2.79
C LEU A 83 2.17 -11.42 2.90
N THR A 84 0.97 -11.14 2.40
CA THR A 84 -0.15 -12.09 2.51
C THR A 84 -0.17 -13.06 1.34
N VAL A 85 0.05 -12.60 0.11
CA VAL A 85 -0.05 -13.44 -1.08
C VAL A 85 1.30 -14.07 -1.41
N PHE A 86 2.30 -13.26 -1.72
CA PHE A 86 3.58 -13.75 -2.24
C PHE A 86 4.38 -14.52 -1.18
N LEU A 87 4.41 -14.03 0.05
CA LEU A 87 5.08 -14.73 1.14
C LEU A 87 4.39 -16.06 1.48
N SER A 88 3.05 -16.10 1.51
CA SER A 88 2.31 -17.35 1.73
C SER A 88 2.56 -18.36 0.62
N VAL A 89 2.60 -17.92 -0.64
CA VAL A 89 2.95 -18.78 -1.78
C VAL A 89 4.38 -19.31 -1.65
N ARG A 90 5.34 -18.45 -1.29
CA ARG A 90 6.73 -18.88 -1.05
C ARG A 90 6.84 -19.88 0.10
N LEU A 91 6.09 -19.68 1.17
CA LEU A 91 6.05 -20.60 2.31
C LEU A 91 5.40 -21.93 1.92
N PHE A 92 4.31 -21.89 1.16
CA PHE A 92 3.63 -23.06 0.62
C PHE A 92 4.57 -23.90 -0.25
N PHE A 93 5.28 -23.29 -1.19
CA PHE A 93 6.29 -23.99 -1.99
C PHE A 93 7.50 -24.45 -1.16
N LYS A 94 7.88 -23.74 -0.10
CA LYS A 94 8.92 -24.19 0.84
C LYS A 94 8.49 -25.44 1.62
N LEU A 95 7.22 -25.54 2.00
CA LEU A 95 6.65 -26.73 2.65
C LEU A 95 6.50 -27.90 1.67
N ILE A 96 6.13 -27.61 0.41
CA ILE A 96 5.98 -28.60 -0.68
C ILE A 96 7.32 -29.01 -1.29
N LYS A 97 8.43 -28.30 -0.98
CA LYS A 97 9.81 -28.79 -1.13
C LYS A 97 10.04 -29.97 -0.17
N ARG A 98 9.28 -31.03 -0.42
CA ARG A 98 9.52 -32.42 -0.11
C ARG A 98 10.97 -32.64 -0.42
N ASP A 99 11.72 -32.87 0.64
CA ASP A 99 13.15 -33.13 0.69
C ASP A 99 13.47 -34.44 -0.07
N ARG A 100 13.30 -34.41 -1.40
CA ARG A 100 13.54 -35.51 -2.34
C ARG A 100 14.86 -35.32 -3.08
N LEU A 101 15.47 -34.15 -2.99
CA LEU A 101 16.89 -34.01 -3.29
C LEU A 101 17.63 -34.44 -2.02
N LYS A 102 17.83 -35.76 -1.89
CA LYS A 102 18.93 -36.33 -1.11
C LYS A 102 20.25 -35.81 -1.69
N MET A 103 20.51 -34.52 -1.52
CA MET A 103 21.81 -33.95 -1.78
C MET A 103 22.63 -34.29 -0.56
N ASN A 104 22.96 -35.58 -0.45
CA ASN A 104 24.13 -36.01 0.28
C ASN A 104 25.25 -35.11 -0.24
N TRP A 105 25.77 -34.25 0.63
CA TRP A 105 26.98 -33.49 0.38
C TRP A 105 28.12 -34.49 0.15
N LYS A 106 28.20 -35.09 -1.03
CA LYS A 106 29.40 -35.78 -1.47
C LYS A 106 30.40 -34.66 -1.75
N LYS A 107 31.31 -34.46 -0.81
CA LYS A 107 32.67 -33.98 -1.07
C LYS A 107 33.14 -34.70 -2.34
N TYR A 108 33.10 -34.04 -3.48
CA TYR A 108 33.80 -34.51 -4.67
C TYR A 108 35.29 -34.40 -4.33
N PRO A 109 36.08 -35.49 -4.33
CA PRO A 109 37.49 -35.34 -4.56
C PRO A 109 37.64 -34.90 -6.01
N SER A 110 38.18 -33.70 -6.19
CA SER A 110 38.84 -33.29 -7.42
C SER A 110 39.77 -34.42 -7.86
N THR A 111 39.60 -34.93 -9.08
CA THR A 111 40.64 -35.06 -10.12
C THR A 111 40.13 -36.02 -11.18
N TYR A 112 39.65 -35.45 -12.29
CA TYR A 112 39.52 -36.15 -13.55
C TYR A 112 40.95 -36.31 -14.09
N GLN A 113 41.50 -37.53 -14.07
CA GLN A 113 42.71 -37.84 -14.84
C GLN A 113 42.26 -38.43 -16.17
N GLU A 114 42.27 -37.62 -17.22
CA GLU A 114 42.20 -38.13 -18.59
C GLU A 114 43.44 -39.00 -18.83
N LYS A 115 43.22 -40.29 -18.95
CA LYS A 115 44.23 -41.24 -19.39
C LYS A 115 44.43 -41.00 -20.88
N LYS A 116 45.52 -40.32 -21.26
CA LYS A 116 45.97 -40.25 -22.66
C LYS A 116 46.34 -41.66 -23.12
N GLU A 117 45.48 -42.30 -23.91
CA GLU A 117 45.90 -43.39 -24.77
C GLU A 117 46.67 -42.80 -25.94
N ILE A 118 47.99 -42.80 -25.82
CA ILE A 118 48.91 -42.51 -26.91
C ILE A 118 49.01 -43.80 -27.73
N SER A 119 48.11 -44.00 -28.67
CA SER A 119 48.28 -44.97 -29.75
C SER A 119 49.15 -44.33 -30.84
N LEU A 120 50.48 -44.40 -30.68
CA LEU A 120 51.46 -43.84 -31.64
C LEU A 120 52.29 -44.89 -32.39
N PHE A 121 51.91 -46.17 -32.37
CA PHE A 121 52.53 -47.17 -33.24
C PHE A 121 51.46 -48.12 -33.79
N SER A 122 50.91 -47.76 -34.95
CA SER A 122 50.39 -48.73 -35.92
C SER A 122 51.37 -48.71 -37.09
N ASP A 123 52.34 -49.62 -37.05
CA ASP A 123 53.30 -49.82 -38.13
C ASP A 123 52.57 -50.29 -39.41
N PRO A 124 53.04 -49.90 -40.61
CA PRO A 124 52.42 -50.31 -41.87
C PRO A 124 53.14 -51.52 -42.44
N PHE A 125 52.60 -52.73 -42.21
CA PHE A 125 52.89 -53.90 -43.03
C PHE A 125 51.64 -54.79 -43.15
#